data_AF-A0A1G8C031-F1
#
_entry.id   AF-A0A1G8C031-F1
#
_cell.length_a   1.000
_cell.length_b   1.000
_cell.length_c   1.000
_cell.angle_alpha   90.00
_cell.angle_beta   90.00
_cell.angle_gamma   90.00
#
_symmetry.space_group_name_H-M   'P 1'
#
loop_
_entity.id
_entity.type
_entity.pdbx_description
1 polymer ?
#
loop_
_entity_poly.entity_id
_entity_poly.type
_entity_poly.pdbx_seq_one_letter_code
_entity_poly.pdbx_strand_id
1 'polypeptide(L)' 'MTLHDLSVKSLRSSLASRRTARVRRQSLERQLASYTSESDRLELDAILSRHTAEETGEIRSIINRQAMDRLLRSA' A
#
# COMPACT_ATOMS: atom_id res chain seq x y z
N MET A 1 -30.29 14.67 20.83
CA MET A 1 -29.20 14.41 19.87
C MET A 1 -29.56 15.11 18.57
N THR A 2 -28.79 16.09 18.14
CA THR A 2 -29.11 16.90 16.95
C THR A 2 -28.44 16.32 15.70
N LEU A 3 -29.00 16.60 14.51
CA LEU A 3 -28.47 16.12 13.22
C LEU A 3 -27.01 16.53 12.97
N HIS A 4 -26.59 17.64 13.56
CA HIS A 4 -25.23 18.18 13.45
C HIS A 4 -24.20 17.29 14.16
N ASP A 5 -24.54 16.70 15.31
CA ASP A 5 -23.67 15.76 16.04
C ASP A 5 -23.43 14.47 15.23
N LEU A 6 -24.46 13.99 14.52
CA LEU A 6 -24.35 12.83 13.63
C LEU A 6 -23.45 13.13 12.41
N SER A 7 -23.51 14.35 11.89
CA SER A 7 -22.66 14.82 10.78
C SER A 7 -21.19 14.96 11.19
N VAL A 8 -20.91 15.56 12.35
CA VAL A 8 -19.52 15.66 12.85
C VAL A 8 -18.97 14.27 13.19
N LYS A 9 -19.79 13.39 13.77
CA LYS A 9 -19.41 12.00 14.05
C LYS A 9 -19.12 11.21 12.77
N SER A 10 -19.93 11.36 11.73
CA SER A 10 -19.70 10.67 10.44
C SER A 10 -18.45 11.19 9.73
N LEU A 11 -18.20 12.50 9.76
CA LEU A 11 -16.96 13.10 9.23
C LEU A 11 -15.72 12.59 9.96
N ARG A 12 -15.74 12.56 11.30
CA ARG A 12 -14.64 12.01 12.10
C ARG A 12 -14.40 10.53 11.80
N SER A 13 -15.46 9.75 11.62
CA SER A 13 -15.37 8.34 11.23
C SER A 13 -14.74 8.19 9.84
N SER A 14 -15.16 8.98 8.86
CA SER A 14 -14.59 8.97 7.50
C SER A 14 -13.10 9.34 7.50
N LEU A 15 -12.72 10.38 8.25
CA LEU A 15 -11.32 10.78 8.44
C LEU A 15 -10.50 9.69 9.13
N ALA A 16 -11.04 9.04 10.16
CA ALA A 16 -10.38 7.93 10.83
C ALA A 16 -10.16 6.75 9.87
N SER A 17 -11.17 6.39 9.07
CA SER A 17 -11.06 5.33 8.05
C SER A 17 -9.99 5.67 6.99
N ARG A 18 -9.97 6.90 6.49
CA ARG A 18 -8.94 7.37 5.54
C ARG A 18 -7.54 7.33 6.15
N ARG A 19 -7.40 7.74 7.41
CA ARG A 19 -6.12 7.68 8.13
C ARG A 19 -5.65 6.24 8.31
N THR A 20 -6.54 5.34 8.71
CA THR A 20 -6.24 3.90 8.86
C THR A 20 -5.83 3.29 7.53
N ALA A 21 -6.55 3.59 6.43
CA ALA A 21 -6.18 3.14 5.09
C ALA A 21 -4.78 3.66 4.68
N ARG A 22 -4.49 4.94 4.95
CA ARG A 22 -3.16 5.54 4.68
C ARG A 22 -2.05 4.86 5.47
N VAL A 23 -2.26 4.61 6.77
CA VAL A 23 -1.27 3.94 7.63
C VAL A 23 -1.03 2.50 7.16
N ARG A 24 -2.10 1.78 6.80
CA ARG A 24 -2.00 0.42 6.23
C ARG A 24 -1.19 0.44 4.95
N ARG A 25 -1.47 1.36 4.03
CA ARG A 25 -0.72 1.49 2.78
C ARG A 25 0.75 1.83 3.03
N GLN A 26 1.03 2.76 3.94
CA GLN A 26 2.42 3.13 4.28
C GLN A 26 3.18 2.00 5.00
N SER A 27 2.47 1.14 5.74
CA SER A 27 3.05 -0.08 6.31
C SER A 27 3.39 -1.09 5.21
N LEU A 28 2.46 -1.30 4.26
CA LEU A 28 2.67 -2.17 3.12
C LEU A 28 3.83 -1.69 2.24
N GLU A 29 3.89 -0.39 1.93
CA GLU A 29 4.99 0.22 1.19
C GLU A 29 6.34 -0.02 1.89
N ARG A 30 6.41 0.10 3.22
CA ARG A 30 7.65 -0.18 3.97
C ARG A 30 8.04 -1.65 3.95
N GLN A 31 7.09 -2.56 4.12
CA GLN A 31 7.33 -4.01 4.04
C GLN A 31 7.80 -4.42 2.63
N LEU A 32 7.19 -3.85 1.59
CA LEU A 32 7.62 -4.07 0.21
C LEU A 32 9.01 -3.47 -0.07
N ALA A 33 9.33 -2.35 0.56
CA ALA A 33 10.66 -1.74 0.45
C ALA A 33 11.75 -2.57 1.12
N SER A 34 11.44 -3.32 2.19
CA SER A 34 12.42 -4.19 2.86
C SER A 34 12.80 -5.43 2.05
N TYR A 35 12.00 -5.82 1.06
CA TYR A 35 12.38 -6.87 0.09
C TYR A 35 13.38 -6.28 -0.92
N THR A 36 14.63 -6.17 -0.49
CA THR A 36 15.73 -5.61 -1.28
C THR A 36 16.58 -6.68 -1.96
N SER A 37 16.57 -7.92 -1.46
CA SER A 37 17.35 -9.02 -2.03
C SER A 37 16.71 -9.53 -3.33
N GLU A 38 17.54 -10.13 -4.18
CA GLU A 38 17.07 -10.82 -5.39
C GLU A 38 16.19 -12.03 -5.03
N SER A 39 16.58 -12.79 -4.00
CA SER A 39 15.80 -13.93 -3.49
C SER A 39 14.43 -13.50 -2.98
N ASP A 40 14.36 -12.38 -2.26
CA ASP A 40 13.11 -11.80 -1.75
C ASP A 40 12.15 -11.44 -2.89
N ARG A 41 12.69 -10.87 -3.98
CA ARG A 41 11.90 -10.51 -5.16
C ARG A 41 11.37 -11.74 -5.89
N LEU A 42 12.20 -12.76 -6.04
CA LEU A 42 11.79 -14.03 -6.66
C LEU A 42 10.69 -14.72 -5.83
N GLU A 43 10.80 -14.70 -4.51
CA GLU A 43 9.76 -15.22 -3.63
C GLU A 43 8.46 -14.41 -3.76
N LEU A 44 8.58 -13.07 -3.78
CA LEU A 44 7.42 -12.20 -3.96
C LEU A 44 6.74 -12.44 -5.31
N ASP A 45 7.49 -12.54 -6.40
CA ASP A 45 6.97 -12.84 -7.73
C ASP A 45 6.31 -14.22 -7.78
N ALA A 46 6.89 -15.22 -7.11
CA ALA A 46 6.29 -16.55 -6.98
C ALA A 46 4.95 -16.49 -6.24
N ILE A 47 4.85 -15.71 -5.16
CA ILE A 47 3.58 -15.50 -4.44
C ILE A 47 2.58 -14.78 -5.34
N LEU A 48 2.98 -13.67 -5.97
CA LEU A 48 2.11 -12.87 -6.83
C LEU A 48 1.63 -13.67 -8.06
N SER A 49 2.42 -14.61 -8.57
CA SER A 49 2.04 -15.47 -9.69
C SER A 49 0.87 -16.41 -9.39
N ARG A 50 0.60 -16.68 -8.10
CA ARG A 50 -0.53 -17.52 -7.65
C ARG A 50 -1.85 -16.76 -7.57
N HIS A 51 -1.80 -15.43 -7.66
CA HIS A 51 -2.94 -14.54 -7.57
C HIS A 51 -3.23 -13.89 -8.91
N THR A 52 -4.45 -13.40 -9.08
CA THR A 52 -4.86 -12.73 -10.32
C THR A 52 -4.21 -11.34 -10.45
N ALA A 53 -4.19 -10.81 -11.66
CA ALA A 53 -3.65 -9.47 -11.92
C ALA A 53 -4.46 -8.36 -11.21
N GLU A 54 -5.77 -8.57 -11.00
CA GLU A 54 -6.62 -7.65 -10.25
C GLU A 54 -6.26 -7.61 -8.76
N GLU A 55 -6.08 -8.78 -8.14
CA GLU A 55 -5.71 -8.87 -6.72
C GLU A 55 -4.31 -8.31 -6.44
N THR A 56 -3.39 -8.46 -7.40
CA THR A 56 -1.99 -8.05 -7.25
C THR A 56 -1.68 -6.67 -7.79
N GLY A 57 -2.65 -5.99 -8.41
CA GLY A 57 -2.44 -4.72 -9.11
C GLY A 57 -1.86 -3.61 -8.21
N GLU A 58 -2.39 -3.46 -7.00
CA GLU A 58 -1.87 -2.47 -6.03
C GLU A 58 -0.43 -2.80 -5.62
N ILE A 59 -0.14 -4.06 -5.32
CA ILE A 59 1.19 -4.52 -4.89
C ILE A 59 2.21 -4.30 -6.02
N ARG A 60 1.89 -4.72 -7.25
CA ARG A 60 2.73 -4.50 -8.44
C ARG A 60 2.98 -3.03 -8.71
N SER A 61 1.98 -2.17 -8.54
CA SER A 61 2.14 -0.71 -8.69
C SER A 61 3.13 -0.13 -7.68
N ILE A 62 3.06 -0.56 -6.41
CA ILE A 62 3.98 -0.11 -5.36
C ILE A 62 5.41 -0.57 -5.66
N ILE A 63 5.60 -1.85 -6.03
CA ILE A 63 6.92 -2.41 -6.36
C ILE A 63 7.55 -1.67 -7.54
N ASN A 64 6.79 -1.46 -8.61
CA ASN A 64 7.27 -0.73 -9.79
C ASN A 64 7.69 0.70 -9.43
N ARG A 65 6.89 1.42 -8.63
CA ARG A 65 7.25 2.77 -8.18
C ARG A 65 8.56 2.76 -7.38
N GLN A 66 8.72 1.82 -6.45
CA GLN A 66 9.94 1.72 -5.66
C GLN A 66 11.16 1.33 -6.50
N ALA A 67 10.98 0.47 -7.51
CA ALA A 67 12.06 0.13 -8.44
C ALA A 67 12.49 1.36 -9.26
N MET A 68 11.54 2.16 -9.74
CA MET A 68 11.83 3.43 -10.43
C MET A 68 12.53 4.43 -9.51
N ASP A 69 12.05 4.61 -8.27
CA ASP A 69 12.68 5.49 -7.29
C ASP A 69 14.12 5.07 -6.97
N ARG A 70 14.41 3.76 -6.95
CA ARG A 70 15.78 3.25 -6.76
C ARG A 70 16.65 3.56 -7.98
N LEU A 71 16.15 3.32 -9.19
CA LEU A 71 16.88 3.63 -10.44
C LEU A 71 17.22 5.12 -10.54
N LEU A 72 16.28 6.00 -10.21
CA LEU A 72 16.48 7.46 -10.19
C LEU A 72 17.47 7.91 -9.12
N ARG A 73 17.65 7.17 -8.03
CA ARG A 73 18.65 7.46 -6.99
C ARG A 73 20.03 6.90 -7.31
N SER A 74 20.11 5.89 -8.17
CA SER A 74 21.37 5.26 -8.59
C SER A 74 21.95 5.83 -9.88
N ALA A 75 21.19 6.67 -10.60
CA ALA A 75 21.62 7.41 -11.78
C ALA A 75 22.20 8.77 -11.39
#